data_AF-A0A938MNE6-F1
#
_entry.id   AF-A0A938MNE6-F1
#
_cell.length_a   1.000
_cell.length_b   1.000
_cell.length_c   1.000
_cell.angle_alpha   90.00
_cell.angle_beta   90.00
_cell.angle_gamma   90.00
#
_symmetry.space_group_name_H-M   'P 1'
#
loop_
_entity.id
_entity.type
_entity.pdbx_description
1 polymer ?
#
loop_
_entity_poly.entity_id
_entity_poly.type
_entity_poly.pdbx_seq_one_letter_code
_entity_poly.pdbx_strand_id
1 'polypeptide(L)' 'MAMKQRKFPRLNENWKIAYRVIEGQQFDESPVKSLAVNISGGGICFESPSELKPGTM' A
#
# COMPACT_ATOMS: atom_id res chain seq x y z
N MET A 1 7.69 25.38 15.51
CA MET A 1 7.74 24.52 14.30
C MET A 1 7.09 23.18 14.63
N ALA A 2 5.85 22.95 14.21
CA ALA A 2 5.16 21.69 14.47
C ALA A 2 5.48 20.70 13.35
N MET A 3 6.43 19.79 13.59
CA MET A 3 6.64 18.61 12.74
C MET A 3 6.58 17.35 13.59
N LYS A 4 5.37 16.81 13.76
CA LYS A 4 5.19 15.37 13.98
C LYS A 4 3.76 14.96 13.59
N GLN A 5 3.46 15.06 12.30
CA GLN A 5 2.14 14.69 11.76
C GLN A 5 1.94 13.16 11.61
N ARG A 6 2.87 12.32 12.08
CA ARG A 6 2.78 10.86 11.91
C ARG A 6 3.06 10.12 13.20
N LYS A 7 2.15 9.20 13.55
CA LYS A 7 2.28 8.27 14.68
C LYS A 7 3.30 7.15 14.38
N PHE A 8 3.44 6.75 13.12
CA PHE A 8 4.31 5.65 12.69
C PHE A 8 5.27 6.07 11.57
N PRO A 9 6.51 5.55 11.55
CA PRO A 9 7.41 5.70 10.40
C PRO A 9 6.87 4.95 9.18
N ARG A 10 7.29 5.39 7.98
CA ARG A 10 6.98 4.69 6.72
C ARG A 10 8.24 4.00 6.21
N LEU A 11 8.11 2.72 5.87
CA LEU A 11 9.10 1.99 5.08
C LEU A 11 8.75 2.18 3.60
N ASN A 12 9.76 2.40 2.77
CA ASN A 12 9.64 2.59 1.33
C ASN A 12 10.73 1.77 0.60
N GLU A 13 10.82 1.91 -0.71
CA GLU A 13 11.79 1.22 -1.58
C GLU A 13 13.26 1.38 -1.18
N ASN A 14 13.63 2.41 -0.40
CA ASN A 14 14.99 2.58 0.12
C ASN A 14 15.33 1.55 1.22
N TRP A 15 14.34 0.82 1.73
CA TRP A 15 14.50 -0.26 2.69
C TRP A 15 14.48 -1.60 1.95
N LYS A 16 15.26 -2.58 2.43
CA LYS A 16 15.23 -3.96 1.90
C LYS A 16 13.91 -4.63 2.27
N ILE A 17 12.87 -4.39 1.49
CA ILE A 17 11.53 -4.97 1.64
C ILE A 17 11.40 -6.12 0.65
N ALA A 18 10.99 -7.30 1.13
CA ALA A 18 10.61 -8.42 0.28
C ALA A 18 9.09 -8.39 0.05
N TYR A 19 8.66 -8.19 -1.18
CA TYR A 19 7.27 -8.31 -1.57
C TYR A 19 6.98 -9.77 -1.94
N ARG A 20 5.95 -10.37 -1.32
CA ARG A 20 5.41 -11.65 -1.75
C ARG A 20 4.09 -11.40 -2.46
N VAL A 21 4.03 -11.75 -3.74
CA VAL A 21 2.76 -11.80 -4.45
C VAL A 21 1.94 -12.93 -3.83
N ILE A 22 0.73 -12.62 -3.37
CA ILE A 22 -0.23 -13.63 -2.93
C ILE A 22 -0.85 -14.18 -4.22
N GLU A 23 -0.71 -15.49 -4.46
CA GLU A 23 -1.23 -16.14 -5.66
C GLU A 23 -2.75 -16.00 -5.74
N GLY A 24 -3.23 -15.61 -6.92
CA GLY A 24 -4.52 -14.98 -7.17
C GLY A 24 -5.77 -15.83 -6.95
N GLN A 25 -5.68 -17.13 -6.64
CA GLN A 25 -6.88 -17.98 -6.56
C GLN A 25 -7.93 -17.52 -5.54
N GLN A 26 -7.57 -16.68 -4.56
CA GLN A 26 -8.50 -16.08 -3.58
C GLN A 26 -8.85 -14.61 -3.87
N PHE A 27 -8.21 -13.99 -4.86
CA PHE A 27 -8.31 -12.56 -5.19
C PHE A 27 -8.55 -12.29 -6.68
N ASP A 28 -8.71 -13.32 -7.52
CA ASP A 28 -8.96 -13.20 -8.96
C ASP A 28 -10.31 -12.52 -9.26
N GLU A 29 -11.24 -12.50 -8.30
CA GLU A 29 -12.48 -11.73 -8.36
C GLU A 29 -12.31 -10.25 -7.95
N SER A 30 -11.15 -9.88 -7.39
CA SER A 30 -10.86 -8.49 -7.05
C SER A 30 -10.41 -7.72 -8.29
N PRO A 31 -11.12 -6.64 -8.70
CA PRO A 31 -10.78 -5.89 -9.90
C PRO A 31 -9.49 -5.07 -9.75
N VAL A 32 -8.91 -4.98 -8.54
CA VAL A 32 -7.81 -4.08 -8.23
C VAL A 32 -6.52 -4.86 -8.01
N LYS A 33 -5.66 -4.86 -9.05
CA LYS A 33 -4.24 -5.21 -8.91
C LYS A 33 -3.49 -3.97 -8.42
N SER A 34 -2.72 -4.10 -7.35
CA SER A 34 -1.99 -2.96 -6.80
C SER A 34 -0.55 -3.30 -6.40
N LEU A 35 0.35 -2.34 -6.57
CA LEU A 35 1.74 -2.45 -6.15
C LEU A 35 1.98 -1.58 -4.93
N ALA A 36 2.38 -2.17 -3.81
CA ALA A 36 2.71 -1.43 -2.60
C ALA A 36 3.98 -0.57 -2.78
N VAL A 37 3.87 0.73 -2.51
CA VAL A 37 4.95 1.73 -2.65
C VAL A 37 5.57 2.09 -1.29
N ASN A 38 4.74 2.19 -0.25
CA ASN A 38 5.21 2.37 1.12
C ASN A 38 4.22 1.82 2.14
N ILE A 39 4.73 1.43 3.30
CA ILE A 39 3.93 0.84 4.39
C ILE A 39 4.29 1.47 5.73
N SER A 40 3.31 1.58 6.61
CA SER A 40 3.46 1.93 8.02
C SER A 40 2.54 1.09 8.87
N GLY A 41 2.73 1.15 10.19
CA GLY A 41 1.79 0.52 11.14
C GLY A 41 0.36 1.08 11.10
N GLY A 42 0.10 2.18 10.38
CA GLY A 42 -1.23 2.78 10.23
C GLY A 42 -1.86 2.62 8.84
N GLY A 43 -1.17 1.99 7.88
CA GLY A 43 -1.69 1.83 6.52
C GLY A 43 -0.61 1.65 5.46
N ILE A 44 -1.08 1.33 4.25
CA ILE A 44 -0.29 1.07 3.06
C ILE A 44 -0.62 2.11 1.97
N CYS A 45 0.39 2.47 1.20
CA CYS A 45 0.28 3.23 -0.03
C CYS A 45 0.57 2.28 -1.19
N PHE A 46 -0.24 2.33 -2.24
CA PHE A 46 -0.07 1.50 -3.40
C PHE A 46 -0.36 2.26 -4.69
N GLU A 47 0.20 1.78 -5.79
CA GLU A 47 -0.15 2.17 -7.15
C GLU A 47 -1.21 1.21 -7.68
N SER A 48 -2.18 1.75 -8.40
CA SER A 48 -3.25 1.02 -9.06
C SER A 48 -3.31 1.45 -10.53
N PRO A 49 -3.55 0.51 -11.47
CA PRO A 49 -3.73 0.83 -12.88
C PRO A 49 -5.04 1.58 -13.16
N SER A 50 -5.97 1.60 -12.18
CA SER A 50 -7.26 2.30 -12.28
C SER A 50 -7.38 3.36 -11.18
N GLU A 51 -8.05 4.47 -11.50
CA GLU A 51 -8.36 5.53 -10.54
C GLU A 51 -9.37 5.03 -9.50
N LEU A 52 -9.05 5.20 -8.22
CA LEU A 52 -9.90 4.81 -7.10
C LEU A 52 -10.34 6.07 -6.34
N LYS A 53 -11.65 6.19 -6.09
CA LYS A 53 -12.18 7.31 -5.31
C LYS A 53 -11.85 7.13 -3.82
N PRO A 54 -11.64 8.21 -3.05
CA PRO A 54 -11.53 8.11 -1.60
C PRO A 54 -12.74 7.37 -1.00
N GLY A 55 -12.48 6.42 -0.10
CA GLY A 55 -13.51 5.60 0.54
C GLY A 55 -14.01 4.41 -0.28
N THR A 56 -13.35 4.08 -1.39
CA THR A 56 -13.59 2.81 -2.10
C THR A 56 -13.22 1.64 -1.18
N MET A 57 -14.14 0.68 -1.04
CA MET A 57 -14.00 -0.54 -0.23
C MET A 57 -13.75 -1.75 -1.12
#